data_AF-A0A5X1Z4P9-F1
#
_entry.id   AF-A0A5X1Z4P9-F1
#
_cell.length_a   1.000
_cell.length_b   1.000
_cell.length_c   1.000
_cell.angle_alpha   90.00
_cell.angle_beta   90.00
_cell.angle_gamma   90.00
#
_symmetry.space_group_name_H-M   'P 1'
#
loop_
_entity.id
_entity.type
_entity.pdbx_description
1 polymer ?
#
loop_
_entity_poly.entity_id
_entity_poly.type
_entity_poly.pdbx_seq_one_letter_code
_entity_poly.pdbx_strand_id
1 'polypeptide(L)'
;GASKLILHFNMNIGSCPAVQFCVNYKNGGISYRSARDDFGFELDWTEFYTTTRKPSAGDVGALPVSGGVINGNLGIGTPNILGGSSIVLGDNDTGLKQNGDGLLDIYANGVQVFRFQNDTLESKKSINVTGRLTPTDYGNFDSRYVQDFRLGSYESGQAWMG
;
A
#
# COMPACT_ATOMS: atom_id res chain seq x y z
N GLY A 1 15.45 46.16 -9.17
CA GLY A 1 15.93 44.89 -8.60
C GLY A 1 15.15 44.60 -7.32
N ALA A 2 14.89 43.33 -6.99
CA ALA A 2 14.29 43.00 -5.70
C ALA A 2 15.32 43.21 -4.56
N SER A 3 14.92 43.85 -3.47
CA SER A 3 15.78 44.08 -2.29
C SER A 3 15.81 42.87 -1.35
N LYS A 4 16.83 42.81 -0.50
CA LYS A 4 16.93 41.88 0.63
C LYS A 4 17.24 42.67 1.90
N LEU A 5 16.70 42.26 3.05
CA LEU A 5 17.06 42.83 4.35
C LEU A 5 18.03 41.88 5.05
N ILE A 6 19.17 42.41 5.49
CA ILE A 6 20.09 41.69 6.36
C ILE A 6 19.93 42.22 7.78
N LEU A 7 19.51 41.33 8.68
CA LEU A 7 19.57 41.58 10.11
C LEU A 7 20.90 41.02 10.60
N HIS A 8 21.69 41.84 11.27
CA HIS A 8 22.97 41.43 11.85
C HIS A 8 22.95 41.65 13.35
N PHE A 9 23.15 40.56 14.07
CA PHE A 9 23.38 40.60 15.51
C PHE A 9 24.84 40.23 15.72
N ASN A 10 25.56 41.07 16.46
CA ASN A 10 26.95 40.84 16.82
C ASN A 10 27.15 41.20 18.28
N MET A 11 27.64 40.22 19.03
CA MET A 11 27.94 40.31 20.45
C MET A 11 29.43 40.56 20.70
N ASN A 12 30.29 40.45 19.68
CA ASN A 12 31.76 40.60 19.72
C ASN A 12 32.46 39.72 20.76
N ILE A 13 31.80 38.68 21.26
CA ILE A 13 32.32 37.75 22.27
C ILE A 13 31.84 36.33 21.96
N GLY A 14 32.62 35.36 22.41
CA GLY A 14 32.31 33.93 22.30
C GLY A 14 32.54 33.34 20.91
N SER A 15 32.38 32.03 20.81
CA SER A 15 32.68 31.28 19.58
C SER A 15 31.65 31.42 18.46
N CYS A 16 30.49 32.01 18.72
CA CYS A 16 29.54 32.43 17.69
C CYS A 16 29.22 33.91 17.91
N PRO A 17 30.17 34.81 17.60
CA PRO A 17 30.06 36.20 18.00
C PRO A 17 28.99 36.94 17.21
N ALA A 18 28.61 36.44 16.03
CA ALA A 18 27.58 37.06 15.22
C ALA A 18 26.69 36.05 14.49
N VAL A 19 25.44 36.44 14.28
CA VAL A 19 24.51 35.77 13.37
C VAL A 19 23.93 36.82 12.44
N GLN A 20 23.66 36.41 11.21
CA GLN A 20 22.88 37.20 10.29
C GLN A 20 21.66 36.43 9.80
N PHE A 21 20.56 37.14 9.60
CA PHE A 21 19.39 36.66 8.88
C PHE A 21 19.23 37.47 7.59
N CYS A 22 18.98 36.79 6.48
CA CYS A 22 18.69 37.37 5.19
C CYS A 22 17.22 37.12 4.87
N VAL A 23 16.44 38.18 4.77
CA VAL A 23 15.01 38.13 4.46
C VAL A 23 14.81 38.67 3.04
N ASN A 24 14.39 37.80 2.13
CA ASN A 24 14.13 38.18 0.75
C ASN A 24 12.76 38.88 0.63
N TYR A 25 12.68 39.90 -0.22
CA TYR A 25 11.43 40.61 -0.54
C TYR A 25 10.28 39.64 -0.87
N LYS A 26 9.04 40.00 -0.46
CA LYS A 26 7.79 39.25 -0.71
C LYS A 26 7.84 37.79 -0.23
N ASN A 27 8.39 37.56 0.97
CA ASN A 27 8.55 36.22 1.55
C ASN A 27 9.32 35.25 0.64
N GLY A 28 10.27 35.77 -0.13
CA GLY A 28 11.04 35.00 -1.11
C GLY A 28 12.02 33.99 -0.50
N GLY A 29 12.06 33.86 0.83
CA GLY A 29 12.95 32.99 1.59
C GLY A 29 13.53 33.70 2.81
N ILE A 30 13.80 32.92 3.86
CA ILE A 30 14.54 33.34 5.03
C ILE A 30 15.76 32.44 5.11
N SER A 31 16.94 33.03 5.15
CA SER A 31 18.19 32.30 5.32
C SER A 31 18.97 32.85 6.50
N TYR A 32 19.86 32.05 7.07
CA TYR A 32 20.75 32.47 8.14
C TYR A 32 22.19 32.03 7.88
N ARG A 33 23.12 32.69 8.56
CA ARG A 33 24.51 32.24 8.71
C ARG A 33 25.07 32.75 10.03
N SER A 34 26.01 32.02 10.58
CA SER A 34 26.71 32.35 11.83
C SER A 34 28.19 32.59 11.58
N ALA A 35 28.78 33.51 12.35
CA ALA A 35 30.21 33.66 12.45
C ALA A 35 30.76 32.64 13.45
N ARG A 36 31.99 32.18 13.24
CA ARG A 36 32.71 31.32 14.18
C ARG A 36 33.98 32.00 14.65
N ASP A 37 34.14 32.07 15.97
CA ASP A 37 35.29 32.65 16.67
C ASP A 37 35.74 33.97 15.97
N ASP A 38 37.04 34.18 15.82
CA ASP A 38 37.62 35.30 15.07
C ASP A 38 37.71 35.04 13.54
N PHE A 39 37.26 33.88 13.07
CA PHE A 39 37.26 33.53 11.64
C PHE A 39 36.11 34.19 10.87
N GLY A 40 35.08 34.66 11.58
CA GLY A 40 33.93 35.30 10.96
C GLY A 40 32.97 34.29 10.30
N PHE A 41 32.26 34.71 9.24
CA PHE A 41 31.25 33.88 8.56
C PHE A 41 31.90 32.88 7.60
N GLU A 42 32.13 31.64 8.05
CA GLU A 42 32.83 30.61 7.28
C GLU A 42 31.93 29.88 6.26
N LEU A 43 30.63 29.78 6.56
CA LEU A 43 29.64 29.16 5.68
C LEU A 43 28.73 30.22 5.07
N ASP A 44 28.29 29.94 3.84
CA ASP A 44 27.33 30.78 3.15
C ASP A 44 25.93 30.65 3.78
N TRP A 45 25.00 31.49 3.34
CA TRP A 45 23.60 31.48 3.76
C TRP A 45 22.94 30.11 3.56
N THR A 46 22.24 29.62 4.60
CA THR A 46 21.41 28.42 4.52
C THR A 46 19.94 28.75 4.78
N GLU A 47 19.02 28.10 4.07
CA GLU A 47 17.60 28.45 4.03
C GLU A 47 16.76 27.71 5.09
N PHE A 48 15.79 28.42 5.69
CA PHE A 48 14.68 27.81 6.39
C PHE A 48 13.60 27.37 5.39
N TYR A 49 13.24 26.09 5.40
CA TYR A 49 12.05 25.64 4.67
C TYR A 49 10.77 26.12 5.34
N THR A 50 9.85 26.64 4.53
CA THR A 50 8.57 27.20 4.97
C THR A 50 7.44 26.63 4.12
N THR A 51 6.19 26.92 4.45
CA THR A 51 5.05 26.41 3.68
C THR A 51 5.02 26.91 2.23
N THR A 52 5.52 28.12 1.98
CA THR A 52 5.68 28.69 0.63
C THR A 52 6.97 28.25 -0.06
N ARG A 53 7.86 27.56 0.66
CA ARG A 53 9.17 27.08 0.20
C ARG A 53 9.50 25.74 0.87
N LYS A 54 8.70 24.73 0.53
CA LYS A 54 8.87 23.38 1.06
C LYS A 54 10.06 22.70 0.37
N PRO A 55 10.74 21.75 1.02
CA PRO A 55 11.63 20.86 0.31
C PRO A 55 10.83 20.05 -0.71
N SER A 56 11.43 19.81 -1.86
CA SER A 56 10.98 18.83 -2.83
C SER A 56 11.26 17.40 -2.32
N ALA A 57 10.64 16.41 -2.96
CA ALA A 57 10.97 15.01 -2.70
C ALA A 57 12.46 14.70 -2.95
N GLY A 58 13.11 15.41 -3.88
CA GLY A 58 14.55 15.31 -4.11
C GLY A 58 15.38 15.81 -2.94
N ASP A 59 14.97 16.92 -2.32
CA ASP A 59 15.70 17.53 -1.18
C ASP A 59 15.72 16.64 0.06
N VAL A 60 14.83 15.65 0.13
CA VAL A 60 14.72 14.71 1.27
C VAL A 60 14.95 13.24 0.87
N GLY A 61 15.27 12.94 -0.39
CA GLY A 61 15.50 11.57 -0.86
C GLY A 61 14.25 10.68 -0.95
N ALA A 62 13.07 11.27 -1.13
CA ALA A 62 11.81 10.57 -1.27
C ALA A 62 11.41 10.33 -2.75
N LEU A 63 10.50 9.37 -2.98
CA LEU A 63 9.82 9.23 -4.27
C LEU A 63 8.76 10.34 -4.42
N PRO A 64 8.79 11.18 -5.47
CA PRO A 64 7.79 12.22 -5.66
C PRO A 64 6.37 11.64 -5.86
N VAL A 65 5.33 12.40 -5.51
CA VAL A 65 3.92 12.02 -5.75
C VAL A 65 3.57 11.93 -7.23
N SER A 66 4.29 12.68 -8.06
CA SER A 66 4.27 12.53 -9.51
C SER A 66 4.93 11.22 -9.98
N GLY A 67 5.38 10.37 -9.06
CA GLY A 67 6.19 9.19 -9.32
C GLY A 67 7.69 9.49 -9.32
N GLY A 68 8.50 8.44 -9.44
CA GLY A 68 9.95 8.53 -9.62
C GLY A 68 10.60 7.14 -9.69
N VAL A 69 11.92 7.09 -9.53
CA VAL A 69 12.70 5.83 -9.57
C VAL A 69 13.11 5.39 -8.17
N ILE A 70 12.78 4.14 -7.81
CA ILE A 70 13.32 3.42 -6.64
C ILE A 70 14.52 2.58 -7.13
N ASN A 71 15.76 2.92 -6.77
CA ASN A 71 17.00 2.22 -7.20
C ASN A 71 17.30 0.91 -6.43
N GLY A 72 16.33 0.39 -5.67
CA GLY A 72 16.38 -0.84 -4.87
C GLY A 72 15.12 -1.68 -5.03
N ASN A 73 15.02 -2.82 -4.35
CA ASN A 73 13.93 -3.78 -4.51
C ASN A 73 12.65 -3.36 -3.79
N LEU A 74 11.54 -3.56 -4.50
CA LEU A 74 10.18 -3.31 -4.09
C LEU A 74 9.41 -4.63 -4.02
N GLY A 75 9.65 -5.49 -3.04
CA GLY A 75 8.77 -6.64 -2.85
C GLY A 75 7.30 -6.19 -2.67
N ILE A 76 6.41 -6.57 -3.60
CA ILE A 76 4.96 -6.39 -3.48
C ILE A 76 4.36 -7.77 -3.26
N GLY A 77 4.51 -8.27 -2.04
CA GLY A 77 3.92 -9.56 -1.67
C GLY A 77 4.90 -10.70 -1.49
N THR A 78 6.20 -10.51 -1.64
CA THR A 78 7.16 -11.32 -0.87
C THR A 78 8.42 -10.50 -0.64
N PRO A 79 9.09 -10.68 0.54
CA PRO A 79 10.41 -10.16 0.75
C PRO A 79 11.14 -10.33 -0.53
N ASN A 80 11.72 -9.24 -0.93
CA ASN A 80 12.48 -9.30 -2.12
C ASN A 80 13.86 -9.85 -1.79
N ILE A 81 13.83 -11.05 -1.19
CA ILE A 81 14.93 -11.98 -1.02
C ILE A 81 15.37 -12.55 -2.38
N LEU A 82 14.75 -12.06 -3.46
CA LEU A 82 15.29 -12.14 -4.80
C LEU A 82 16.44 -11.12 -5.02
N GLY A 83 16.58 -10.06 -4.21
CA GLY A 83 17.62 -9.03 -4.30
C GLY A 83 17.42 -7.98 -5.42
N GLY A 84 18.31 -6.98 -5.54
CA GLY A 84 18.33 -6.01 -6.67
C GLY A 84 17.24 -4.92 -6.62
N SER A 85 16.60 -4.61 -7.76
CA SER A 85 15.41 -3.71 -7.89
C SER A 85 14.21 -4.46 -8.48
N SER A 86 13.36 -5.08 -7.66
CA SER A 86 12.39 -6.11 -8.12
C SER A 86 11.04 -6.02 -7.39
N ILE A 87 9.96 -6.54 -7.99
CA ILE A 87 8.64 -6.69 -7.35
C ILE A 87 8.24 -8.15 -7.38
N VAL A 88 8.19 -8.75 -6.22
CA VAL A 88 7.82 -10.14 -6.13
C VAL A 88 6.35 -10.23 -5.78
N LEU A 89 5.57 -10.65 -6.78
CA LEU A 89 4.23 -11.23 -6.73
C LEU A 89 4.31 -12.74 -7.02
N GLY A 90 5.48 -13.35 -6.83
CA GLY A 90 5.70 -14.77 -7.13
C GLY A 90 6.01 -15.09 -8.60
N ASP A 91 5.25 -14.61 -9.60
CA ASP A 91 5.29 -15.13 -10.99
C ASP A 91 4.53 -14.26 -12.04
N ASN A 92 4.54 -14.65 -13.34
CA ASN A 92 4.31 -13.76 -14.50
C ASN A 92 2.85 -13.64 -14.98
N ASP A 93 2.05 -14.57 -14.53
CA ASP A 93 0.67 -14.71 -14.94
C ASP A 93 -0.17 -15.19 -13.75
N THR A 94 0.40 -14.88 -12.60
CA THR A 94 -0.12 -14.97 -11.27
C THR A 94 0.05 -13.60 -10.64
N GLY A 95 -0.99 -13.13 -9.98
CA GLY A 95 -1.00 -11.78 -9.45
C GLY A 95 -2.40 -11.21 -9.43
N LEU A 96 -2.45 -9.90 -9.27
CA LEU A 96 -3.69 -9.16 -9.06
C LEU A 96 -3.98 -8.27 -10.26
N LYS A 97 -5.23 -8.28 -10.72
CA LYS A 97 -5.68 -7.47 -11.84
C LYS A 97 -7.00 -6.79 -11.51
N GLN A 98 -7.01 -5.46 -11.46
CA GLN A 98 -8.27 -4.72 -11.45
C GLN A 98 -8.89 -4.77 -12.85
N ASN A 99 -9.98 -5.53 -12.98
CA ASN A 99 -10.66 -5.85 -14.24
C ASN A 99 -11.96 -5.06 -14.45
N GLY A 100 -12.04 -3.87 -13.85
CA GLY A 100 -13.18 -2.98 -13.87
C GLY A 100 -13.35 -2.27 -12.53
N ASP A 101 -14.29 -1.34 -12.47
CA ASP A 101 -14.67 -0.77 -11.19
C ASP A 101 -15.28 -1.86 -10.30
N GLY A 102 -14.75 -2.00 -9.08
CA GLY A 102 -15.12 -3.06 -8.14
C GLY A 102 -14.70 -4.48 -8.53
N LEU A 103 -13.95 -4.70 -9.61
CA LEU A 103 -13.53 -6.05 -10.05
C LEU A 103 -12.03 -6.24 -9.83
N LEU A 104 -11.66 -7.08 -8.88
CA LEU A 104 -10.26 -7.49 -8.66
C LEU A 104 -10.14 -8.98 -8.92
N ASP A 105 -9.20 -9.35 -9.78
CA ASP A 105 -9.03 -10.72 -10.23
C ASP A 105 -7.67 -11.27 -9.84
N ILE A 106 -7.68 -12.49 -9.33
CA ILE A 106 -6.48 -13.30 -9.15
C ILE A 106 -6.30 -14.12 -10.41
N TYR A 107 -5.11 -13.98 -10.96
CA TYR A 107 -4.64 -14.85 -12.00
C TYR A 107 -3.70 -15.88 -11.40
N ALA A 108 -3.65 -17.05 -12.02
CA ALA A 108 -2.55 -17.99 -11.90
C ALA A 108 -2.35 -18.67 -13.25
N ASN A 109 -1.11 -18.76 -13.71
CA ASN A 109 -0.76 -19.36 -14.98
C ASN A 109 -1.61 -18.82 -16.17
N GLY A 110 -1.90 -17.52 -16.15
CA GLY A 110 -2.61 -16.81 -17.23
C GLY A 110 -4.11 -16.99 -17.19
N VAL A 111 -4.60 -17.67 -16.17
CA VAL A 111 -6.01 -17.95 -16.01
C VAL A 111 -6.50 -17.18 -14.80
N GLN A 112 -7.59 -16.44 -14.99
CA GLN A 112 -8.34 -15.93 -13.85
C GLN A 112 -8.81 -17.14 -13.07
N VAL A 113 -8.21 -17.36 -11.91
CA VAL A 113 -8.59 -18.47 -11.03
C VAL A 113 -9.64 -18.01 -10.03
N PHE A 114 -9.72 -16.70 -9.78
CA PHE A 114 -10.63 -16.14 -8.80
C PHE A 114 -11.01 -14.69 -9.12
N ARG A 115 -12.27 -14.33 -8.86
CA ARG A 115 -12.76 -12.95 -8.91
C ARG A 115 -13.23 -12.48 -7.55
N PHE A 116 -12.92 -11.23 -7.24
CA PHE A 116 -13.57 -10.42 -6.23
C PHE A 116 -14.44 -9.37 -6.94
N GLN A 117 -15.69 -9.28 -6.51
CA GLN A 117 -16.69 -8.33 -7.00
C GLN A 117 -17.74 -8.07 -5.91
N ASN A 118 -18.71 -7.17 -6.16
CA ASN A 118 -19.59 -6.66 -5.11
C ASN A 118 -20.53 -7.71 -4.47
N ASP A 119 -21.11 -8.60 -5.28
CA ASP A 119 -22.19 -9.49 -4.81
C ASP A 119 -21.72 -10.91 -4.51
N THR A 120 -20.68 -11.38 -5.21
CA THR A 120 -20.20 -12.76 -5.11
C THR A 120 -18.69 -12.86 -5.22
N LEU A 121 -18.14 -13.93 -4.67
CA LEU A 121 -16.79 -14.39 -4.99
C LEU A 121 -16.91 -15.51 -6.00
N GLU A 122 -16.16 -15.42 -7.08
CA GLU A 122 -16.29 -16.38 -8.17
C GLU A 122 -14.98 -17.13 -8.35
N SER A 123 -14.95 -18.38 -7.90
CA SER A 123 -13.91 -19.30 -8.31
C SER A 123 -14.18 -19.74 -9.74
N LYS A 124 -13.20 -19.54 -10.61
CA LYS A 124 -13.24 -20.01 -12.01
C LYS A 124 -12.70 -21.43 -12.15
N LYS A 125 -12.25 -22.02 -11.04
CA LYS A 125 -11.68 -23.36 -10.95
C LYS A 125 -12.36 -24.15 -9.83
N SER A 126 -12.28 -25.47 -9.93
CA SER A 126 -12.68 -26.35 -8.83
C SER A 126 -11.90 -25.98 -7.57
N ILE A 127 -12.60 -25.88 -6.46
CA ILE A 127 -11.98 -25.62 -5.17
C ILE A 127 -11.63 -26.98 -4.58
N ASN A 128 -10.33 -27.26 -4.45
CA ASN A 128 -9.88 -28.44 -3.71
C ASN A 128 -9.90 -28.13 -2.21
N VAL A 129 -10.76 -28.83 -1.47
CA VAL A 129 -10.94 -28.63 -0.04
C VAL A 129 -10.44 -29.88 0.69
N THR A 130 -9.33 -29.76 1.40
CA THR A 130 -8.76 -30.86 2.21
C THR A 130 -9.64 -31.23 3.42
N GLY A 131 -10.58 -30.35 3.80
CA GLY A 131 -11.49 -30.52 4.94
C GLY A 131 -12.98 -30.49 4.59
N ARG A 132 -13.84 -30.09 5.53
CA ARG A 132 -15.30 -30.02 5.36
C ARG A 132 -15.75 -28.61 4.97
N LEU A 133 -16.60 -28.50 3.96
CA LEU A 133 -17.41 -27.31 3.67
C LEU A 133 -18.73 -27.39 4.48
N THR A 134 -19.14 -26.32 5.18
CA THR A 134 -20.42 -26.27 5.93
C THR A 134 -21.25 -25.09 5.44
N PRO A 135 -22.12 -25.29 4.44
CA PRO A 135 -23.06 -24.26 3.96
C PRO A 135 -24.02 -23.78 5.06
N THR A 136 -24.53 -22.56 4.90
CA THR A 136 -25.58 -21.99 5.78
C THR A 136 -26.99 -22.46 5.41
N ASP A 137 -27.15 -22.98 4.18
CA ASP A 137 -28.38 -23.54 3.66
C ASP A 137 -28.03 -24.83 2.90
N TYR A 138 -28.68 -25.92 3.26
CA TYR A 138 -28.53 -27.23 2.62
C TYR A 138 -29.65 -27.53 1.63
N GLY A 139 -30.59 -26.61 1.40
CA GLY A 139 -31.75 -26.85 0.53
C GLY A 139 -31.39 -27.32 -0.88
N ASN A 140 -30.25 -26.88 -1.44
CA ASN A 140 -29.74 -27.35 -2.73
C ASN A 140 -29.08 -28.75 -2.70
N PHE A 141 -28.69 -29.25 -1.52
CA PHE A 141 -28.18 -30.61 -1.29
C PHE A 141 -29.30 -31.57 -0.85
N ASP A 142 -30.08 -31.17 0.15
CA ASP A 142 -31.17 -31.94 0.75
C ASP A 142 -32.25 -32.29 -0.27
N SER A 143 -32.49 -31.43 -1.26
CA SER A 143 -33.44 -31.70 -2.35
C SER A 143 -32.97 -32.76 -3.36
N ARG A 144 -31.70 -33.18 -3.34
CA ARG A 144 -31.12 -34.13 -4.30
C ARG A 144 -30.98 -35.54 -3.75
N TYR A 145 -30.99 -35.70 -2.43
CA TYR A 145 -30.73 -36.98 -1.78
C TYR A 145 -31.89 -37.38 -0.89
N VAL A 146 -32.24 -38.66 -0.96
CA VAL A 146 -33.17 -39.25 0.00
C VAL A 146 -32.53 -39.19 1.37
N GLN A 147 -33.17 -38.46 2.28
CA GLN A 147 -32.69 -38.32 3.65
C GLN A 147 -32.96 -39.60 4.46
N ASP A 148 -33.95 -40.40 4.07
CA ASP A 148 -34.32 -41.63 4.77
C ASP A 148 -35.15 -42.62 3.94
N PHE A 149 -34.99 -43.92 4.18
CA PHE A 149 -35.86 -44.99 3.67
C PHE A 149 -36.37 -45.85 4.83
N ARG A 150 -37.70 -45.99 4.96
CA ARG A 150 -38.32 -46.75 6.04
C ARG A 150 -39.45 -47.62 5.51
N LEU A 151 -39.61 -48.81 6.09
CA LEU A 151 -40.83 -49.63 5.89
C LEU A 151 -41.96 -49.03 6.73
N GLY A 152 -43.14 -48.95 6.13
CA GLY A 152 -44.35 -48.51 6.82
C GLY A 152 -44.82 -49.53 7.88
N SER A 153 -45.94 -49.22 8.51
CA SER A 153 -46.57 -50.11 9.48
C SER A 153 -46.91 -51.48 8.84
N TYR A 154 -46.74 -52.56 9.61
CA TYR A 154 -47.14 -53.89 9.17
C TYR A 154 -48.65 -53.96 9.02
N GLU A 155 -49.12 -54.32 7.83
CA GLU A 155 -50.52 -54.62 7.55
C GLU A 155 -50.63 -56.10 7.17
N SER A 156 -51.57 -56.82 7.79
CA SER A 156 -51.91 -58.19 7.42
C SER A 156 -53.38 -58.30 7.01
N GLY A 157 -53.62 -58.85 5.83
CA GLY A 157 -54.94 -59.33 5.41
C GLY A 157 -55.07 -60.82 5.69
N GLN A 158 -56.22 -61.29 6.19
CA GLN A 158 -56.44 -62.73 6.39
C GLN A 158 -56.48 -63.45 5.05
N ALA A 159 -55.47 -64.27 4.75
CA ALA A 159 -55.49 -65.20 3.63
C ALA A 159 -56.22 -66.50 4.05
N TRP A 160 -57.28 -66.81 3.30
CA TRP A 160 -58.30 -67.85 3.49
C TRP A 160 -57.83 -69.16 4.15
N MET A 161 -58.52 -69.58 5.23
CA MET A 161 -58.33 -70.89 5.89
C MET A 161 -59.48 -71.81 5.47
N GLY A 162 -59.24 -72.68 4.49
CA GLY A 162 -60.13 -73.77 4.12
C GLY A 162 -59.41 -75.10 4.20
#